data_AF-A0A2H1A0L5-F1
#
_entry.id   AF-A0A2H1A0L5-F1
#
_cell.length_a   1.000
_cell.length_b   1.000
_cell.length_c   1.000
_cell.angle_alpha   90.00
_cell.angle_beta   90.00
_cell.angle_gamma   90.00
#
_symmetry.space_group_name_H-M   'P 1'
#
loop_
_entity.id
_entity.type
_entity.pdbx_description
1 polymer ?
#
loop_
_entity_poly.entity_id
_entity_poly.type
_entity_poly.pdbx_seq_one_letter_code
_entity_poly.pdbx_strand_id
1 'polypeptide(L)'
;MWRFTRWPHALQSRLMLGGARQYATHVKNYFELYPRTFPNGGPPKDSFIINERQLRREHRGLQSENHPDIIVGSASIQNSNGEKATSDNQISSLLNSAYSTIRNPYTRAAYLVRTQHPEKLDITQDEVSKELIAKFQEQSSEYSLDYKMLLMTVLEAHESLEMAATEADLEPLSAENDERIRESEEKLDKLFRTEPIHWNAILIETIRLKYWMNIANGIKEWEPGKPVLLTH
;
A
#
# COMPACT_ATOMS: atom_id res chain seq x y z
N MET A 1 74.54 3.03 -7.46
CA MET A 1 74.59 4.22 -8.36
C MET A 1 73.25 4.93 -8.29
N TRP A 2 73.29 6.21 -7.95
CA TRP A 2 72.14 7.09 -7.77
C TRP A 2 71.55 7.49 -9.13
N ARG A 3 70.23 7.67 -9.21
CA ARG A 3 69.63 8.83 -9.91
C ARG A 3 68.25 9.14 -9.34
N PHE A 4 68.16 10.39 -8.89
CA PHE A 4 66.98 11.13 -8.46
C PHE A 4 66.00 11.38 -9.61
N THR A 5 64.72 11.48 -9.30
CA THR A 5 63.86 12.62 -9.69
C THR A 5 62.72 12.80 -8.68
N ARG A 6 62.32 14.06 -8.49
CA ARG A 6 61.57 14.62 -7.36
C ARG A 6 60.29 15.31 -7.87
N TRP A 7 59.12 14.93 -7.32
CA TRP A 7 57.89 15.74 -7.01
C TRP A 7 57.05 16.30 -8.19
N PRO A 8 55.82 16.88 -8.00
CA PRO A 8 54.89 16.97 -6.84
C PRO A 8 53.38 16.68 -7.20
N HIS A 9 52.47 16.78 -6.21
CA HIS A 9 51.05 17.26 -6.27
C HIS A 9 50.07 16.65 -7.32
N ALA A 10 48.77 16.44 -7.11
CA ALA A 10 47.81 16.76 -6.06
C ALA A 10 46.46 16.07 -6.40
N LEU A 11 45.57 16.05 -5.42
CA LEU A 11 44.10 16.16 -5.53
C LEU A 11 43.28 15.03 -6.20
N GLN A 12 42.49 14.40 -5.32
CA GLN A 12 41.03 14.23 -5.41
C GLN A 12 40.44 13.53 -6.65
N SER A 13 39.79 12.40 -6.39
CA SER A 13 38.43 12.17 -6.89
C SER A 13 37.73 11.13 -6.01
N ARG A 14 37.17 11.61 -4.90
CA ARG A 14 36.12 10.90 -4.16
C ARG A 14 34.86 11.02 -5.03
N LEU A 15 34.60 10.01 -5.86
CA LEU A 15 33.34 9.92 -6.60
C LEU A 15 32.20 9.74 -5.58
N MET A 16 31.52 10.84 -5.29
CA MET A 16 30.21 10.83 -4.68
C MET A 16 29.25 10.15 -5.65
N LEU A 17 28.74 8.97 -5.30
CA LEU A 17 27.52 8.43 -5.90
C LEU A 17 26.31 9.24 -5.41
N GLY A 18 26.20 10.46 -5.90
CA GLY A 18 24.98 11.27 -5.87
C GLY A 18 24.22 11.05 -7.18
N GLY A 19 23.75 9.83 -7.41
CA GLY A 19 22.88 9.54 -8.54
C GLY A 19 21.46 9.95 -8.18
N ALA A 20 21.11 11.22 -8.41
CA ALA A 20 19.72 11.64 -8.51
C ALA A 20 19.10 10.86 -9.67
N ARG A 21 18.47 9.72 -9.35
CA ARG A 21 17.79 8.88 -10.33
C ARG A 21 16.65 9.71 -10.89
N GLN A 22 16.68 9.92 -12.20
CA GLN A 22 15.62 10.55 -12.98
C GLN A 22 14.37 9.65 -12.94
N TYR A 23 13.57 9.74 -11.88
CA TYR A 23 12.39 8.88 -11.69
C TYR A 23 11.13 9.37 -12.44
N ALA A 24 11.17 10.53 -13.10
CA ALA A 24 9.96 11.27 -13.40
C ALA A 24 9.41 11.17 -14.84
N THR A 25 9.87 10.24 -15.70
CA THR A 25 9.32 10.18 -17.08
C THR A 25 8.43 8.97 -17.37
N HIS A 26 8.43 7.90 -16.55
CA HIS A 26 7.43 6.83 -16.69
C HIS A 26 7.35 5.87 -15.49
N VAL A 27 6.69 6.27 -14.40
CA VAL A 27 6.35 5.34 -13.30
C VAL A 27 5.19 4.48 -13.76
N LYS A 28 5.40 3.17 -13.94
CA LYS A 28 4.35 2.26 -14.45
C LYS A 28 3.45 1.74 -13.33
N ASN A 29 3.98 1.64 -12.12
CA ASN A 29 3.23 1.19 -10.95
C ASN A 29 3.75 1.83 -9.65
N TYR A 30 2.95 1.78 -8.58
CA TYR A 30 3.29 2.38 -7.28
C TYR A 30 4.46 1.70 -6.57
N PHE A 31 4.71 0.42 -6.83
CA PHE A 31 5.81 -0.32 -6.19
C PHE A 31 7.18 0.08 -6.73
N GLU A 32 7.28 0.44 -8.01
CA GLU A 32 8.51 0.96 -8.66
C GLU A 32 9.02 2.25 -8.01
N LEU A 33 8.17 2.99 -7.30
CA LEU A 33 8.56 4.18 -6.55
C LEU A 33 9.41 3.86 -5.31
N TYR A 34 9.38 2.62 -4.83
CA TYR A 34 10.05 2.18 -3.60
C TYR A 34 11.05 1.04 -3.89
N PRO A 35 12.09 1.25 -4.71
CA PRO A 35 12.99 0.19 -5.17
C PRO A 35 13.85 -0.44 -4.06
N ARG A 36 14.01 0.20 -2.89
CA ARG A 36 14.65 -0.45 -1.74
C ARG A 36 13.71 -1.42 -1.06
N THR A 37 12.41 -1.17 -1.09
CA THR A 37 11.37 -2.06 -0.54
C THR A 37 10.96 -3.14 -1.54
N PHE A 38 10.83 -2.78 -2.83
CA PHE A 38 10.40 -3.65 -3.93
C PHE A 38 11.44 -3.63 -5.07
N PRO A 39 12.55 -4.36 -4.94
CA PRO A 39 13.63 -4.36 -5.93
C PRO A 39 13.19 -4.90 -7.30
N ASN A 40 12.14 -5.73 -7.36
CA ASN A 40 11.62 -6.31 -8.59
C ASN A 40 10.33 -5.63 -9.07
N GLY A 41 9.93 -4.51 -8.46
CA GLY A 41 8.76 -3.73 -8.85
C GLY A 41 7.43 -4.24 -8.31
N GLY A 42 7.44 -5.05 -7.25
CA GLY A 42 6.24 -5.47 -6.51
C GLY A 42 5.79 -6.92 -6.77
N PRO A 43 4.69 -7.36 -6.13
CA PRO A 43 4.10 -8.68 -6.35
C PRO A 43 3.74 -8.90 -7.83
N PRO A 44 3.92 -10.12 -8.37
CA PRO A 44 4.29 -11.36 -7.67
C PRO A 44 5.81 -11.57 -7.49
N LYS A 45 6.65 -10.69 -8.05
CA LYS A 45 8.11 -10.85 -8.02
C LYS A 45 8.73 -10.48 -6.67
N ASP A 46 8.10 -9.55 -5.97
CA ASP A 46 8.37 -9.25 -4.56
C ASP A 46 7.21 -9.76 -3.68
N SER A 47 7.42 -9.79 -2.36
CA SER A 47 6.37 -10.21 -1.41
C SER A 47 5.20 -9.23 -1.39
N PHE A 48 3.99 -9.76 -1.23
CA PHE A 48 2.82 -8.97 -0.87
C PHE A 48 2.92 -8.44 0.56
N ILE A 49 3.48 -9.24 1.49
CA ILE A 49 3.72 -8.81 2.88
C ILE A 49 4.85 -7.79 2.91
N ILE A 50 4.62 -6.64 3.56
CA ILE A 50 5.58 -5.53 3.58
C ILE A 50 6.25 -5.38 4.94
N ASN A 51 7.48 -4.89 4.93
CA ASN A 51 8.09 -4.32 6.13
C ASN A 51 7.71 -2.83 6.23
N GLU A 52 6.70 -2.52 7.03
CA GLU A 52 6.22 -1.14 7.21
C GLU A 52 7.31 -0.15 7.62
N ARG A 53 8.26 -0.57 8.47
CA ARG A 53 9.36 0.30 8.93
C ARG A 53 10.29 0.67 7.78
N GLN A 54 10.59 -0.30 6.91
CA GLN A 54 11.41 -0.08 5.72
C GLN A 54 10.71 0.84 4.71
N LEU A 55 9.43 0.56 4.40
CA LEU A 55 8.63 1.38 3.50
C LEU A 55 8.53 2.83 3.99
N ARG A 56 8.24 3.03 5.28
CA ARG A 56 8.16 4.36 5.89
C ARG A 56 9.49 5.12 5.86
N ARG A 57 10.60 4.43 6.09
CA ARG A 57 11.94 5.02 6.03
C ARG A 57 12.28 5.45 4.61
N GLU A 58 12.00 4.61 3.62
CA GLU A 58 12.21 4.93 2.20
C GLU A 58 11.34 6.10 1.77
N HIS A 59 10.04 6.08 2.10
CA HIS A 59 9.11 7.17 1.79
C HIS A 59 9.56 8.53 2.33
N ARG A 60 10.03 8.58 3.59
CA ARG A 60 10.57 9.82 4.17
C ARG A 60 11.82 10.32 3.46
N GLY A 61 12.72 9.39 3.08
CA GLY A 61 13.90 9.73 2.28
C GLY A 61 13.50 10.37 0.95
N LEU A 62 12.59 9.70 0.22
CA LEU A 62 12.09 10.18 -1.07
C LEU A 62 11.38 11.53 -0.96
N GLN A 63 10.57 11.76 0.08
CA GLN A 63 9.96 13.08 0.32
C GLN A 63 10.99 14.16 0.62
N SER A 64 12.01 13.84 1.44
CA SER A 64 13.05 14.81 1.79
C SER A 64 13.90 15.21 0.58
N GLU A 65 14.15 14.29 -0.35
CA GLU A 65 14.92 14.55 -1.57
C GLU A 65 14.14 15.38 -2.61
N ASN A 66 12.80 15.38 -2.55
CA ASN A 66 11.91 16.05 -3.51
C ASN A 66 11.13 17.24 -2.89
N HIS A 67 11.52 17.73 -1.72
CA HIS A 67 10.82 18.84 -1.07
C HIS A 67 10.97 20.15 -1.86
N PRO A 68 9.89 20.94 -2.06
CA PRO A 68 9.93 22.18 -2.86
C PRO A 68 10.93 23.21 -2.32
N ASP A 69 11.21 23.22 -1.01
CA ASP A 69 12.22 24.13 -0.42
C ASP A 69 13.66 23.81 -0.85
N ILE A 70 13.97 22.57 -1.25
CA ILE A 70 15.32 22.22 -1.76
C ILE A 70 15.50 22.70 -3.21
N ILE A 71 14.39 22.97 -3.92
CA ILE A 71 14.34 23.42 -5.31
C ILE A 71 14.14 24.97 -5.41
N VAL A 72 14.29 25.72 -4.30
CA VAL A 72 14.37 27.20 -4.37
C VAL A 72 15.71 27.67 -5.02
N GLY A 73 16.63 26.75 -5.33
CA GLY A 73 17.90 27.02 -6.01
C GLY A 73 17.94 26.79 -7.54
N SER A 74 16.92 26.19 -8.16
CA SER A 74 16.92 25.95 -9.62
C SER A 74 15.72 26.64 -10.28
N ALA A 75 15.87 27.93 -10.50
CA ALA A 75 15.03 28.66 -11.43
C ALA A 75 15.15 28.05 -12.84
N SER A 76 14.00 27.70 -13.43
CA SER A 76 13.64 27.80 -14.86
C SER A 76 13.03 26.53 -15.47
N ILE A 77 11.75 26.29 -15.23
CA ILE A 77 10.84 25.81 -16.29
C ILE A 77 9.56 26.64 -16.20
N GLN A 78 9.44 27.63 -17.07
CA GLN A 78 8.21 28.38 -17.31
C GLN A 78 7.39 27.65 -18.37
N ASN A 79 6.10 27.45 -18.14
CA ASN A 79 5.13 27.23 -19.20
C ASN A 79 4.38 28.54 -19.49
N SER A 80 3.89 28.68 -20.72
CA SER A 80 3.38 29.90 -21.35
C SER A 80 2.14 30.57 -20.70
N ASN A 81 1.61 30.06 -19.59
CA ASN A 81 0.38 30.55 -18.96
C ASN A 81 0.56 31.11 -17.53
N GLY A 82 1.78 31.32 -17.04
CA GLY A 82 1.99 32.10 -15.80
C GLY A 82 1.54 31.45 -14.49
N GLU A 83 0.96 30.25 -14.50
CA GLU A 83 0.56 29.52 -13.28
C GLU A 83 1.65 28.51 -12.85
N LYS A 84 2.22 28.72 -11.66
CA LYS A 84 3.20 27.83 -11.02
C LYS A 84 2.52 26.66 -10.29
N ALA A 85 1.93 25.72 -11.02
CA ALA A 85 1.70 24.37 -10.49
C ALA A 85 2.96 23.53 -10.83
N THR A 86 3.95 23.56 -9.94
CA THR A 86 5.27 22.97 -10.17
C THR A 86 5.19 21.44 -10.17
N SER A 87 5.97 20.79 -11.05
CA SER A 87 6.20 19.34 -11.13
C SER A 87 6.37 18.66 -9.77
N ASP A 88 6.89 19.39 -8.79
CA ASP A 88 7.27 18.90 -7.47
C ASP A 88 6.05 18.57 -6.60
N ASN A 89 4.96 19.35 -6.74
CA ASN A 89 3.69 19.05 -6.07
C ASN A 89 3.05 17.76 -6.65
N GLN A 90 3.22 17.51 -7.94
CA GLN A 90 2.74 16.30 -8.60
C GLN A 90 3.51 15.05 -8.13
N ILE A 91 4.83 15.17 -7.95
CA ILE A 91 5.67 14.07 -7.44
C ILE A 91 5.34 13.75 -5.97
N SER A 92 5.19 14.78 -5.13
CA SER A 92 4.88 14.59 -3.70
C SER A 92 3.50 13.96 -3.48
N SER A 93 2.49 14.42 -4.22
CA SER A 93 1.14 13.84 -4.18
C SER A 93 1.10 12.39 -4.68
N LEU A 94 1.86 12.07 -5.74
CA LEU A 94 2.03 10.70 -6.22
C LEU A 94 2.68 9.81 -5.16
N LEU A 95 3.77 10.26 -4.53
CA LEU A 95 4.44 9.50 -3.46
C LEU A 95 3.50 9.23 -2.28
N ASN A 96 2.72 10.23 -1.86
CA ASN A 96 1.74 10.08 -0.78
C ASN A 96 0.66 9.06 -1.14
N SER A 97 0.13 9.14 -2.36
CA SER A 97 -0.89 8.22 -2.85
C SER A 97 -0.37 6.78 -2.93
N ALA A 98 0.88 6.61 -3.40
CA ALA A 98 1.52 5.31 -3.46
C ALA A 98 1.79 4.75 -2.06
N TYR A 99 2.29 5.58 -1.14
CA TYR A 99 2.55 5.17 0.25
C TYR A 99 1.29 4.73 0.97
N SER A 100 0.22 5.55 0.90
CA SER A 100 -1.06 5.20 1.54
C SER A 100 -1.65 3.92 0.97
N THR A 101 -1.61 3.77 -0.36
CA THR A 101 -2.10 2.59 -1.07
C THR A 101 -1.33 1.32 -0.69
N ILE A 102 0.00 1.36 -0.67
CA ILE A 102 0.83 0.18 -0.37
C ILE A 102 0.78 -0.18 1.12
N ARG A 103 0.68 0.82 2.01
CA ARG A 103 0.70 0.61 3.45
C ARG A 103 -0.55 -0.12 3.94
N ASN A 104 -1.74 0.23 3.44
CA ASN A 104 -2.96 -0.45 3.83
C ASN A 104 -3.10 -1.76 3.01
N PRO A 105 -3.25 -2.93 3.66
CA PRO A 105 -3.18 -4.22 2.98
C PRO A 105 -4.38 -4.43 2.03
N TYR A 106 -5.58 -3.92 2.35
CA TYR A 106 -6.73 -3.94 1.45
C TYR A 106 -6.47 -3.09 0.20
N THR A 107 -6.07 -1.82 0.36
CA THR A 107 -5.83 -0.95 -0.80
C THR A 107 -4.66 -1.44 -1.66
N ARG A 108 -3.67 -2.08 -1.04
CA ARG A 108 -2.55 -2.72 -1.75
C ARG A 108 -3.03 -3.87 -2.63
N ALA A 109 -3.87 -4.75 -2.07
CA ALA A 109 -4.46 -5.85 -2.82
C ALA A 109 -5.40 -5.36 -3.93
N ALA A 110 -6.27 -4.39 -3.64
CA ALA A 110 -7.15 -3.78 -4.63
C ALA A 110 -6.38 -3.10 -5.77
N TYR A 111 -5.27 -2.43 -5.45
CA TYR A 111 -4.38 -1.86 -6.46
C TYR A 111 -3.76 -2.93 -7.38
N LEU A 112 -3.32 -4.06 -6.81
CA LEU A 112 -2.79 -5.19 -7.59
C LEU A 112 -3.88 -5.79 -8.48
N VAL A 113 -5.10 -5.99 -7.97
CA VAL A 113 -6.23 -6.45 -8.78
C VAL A 113 -6.47 -5.50 -9.96
N ARG A 114 -6.62 -4.19 -9.69
CA ARG A 114 -6.87 -3.19 -10.74
C ARG A 114 -5.77 -3.13 -11.79
N THR A 115 -4.52 -3.31 -11.41
CA THR A 115 -3.38 -3.19 -12.33
C THR A 115 -3.01 -4.48 -13.04
N GLN A 116 -3.25 -5.65 -12.43
CA GLN A 116 -2.75 -6.93 -12.92
C GLN A 116 -3.86 -7.89 -13.39
N HIS A 117 -5.08 -7.79 -12.84
CA HIS A 117 -6.21 -8.61 -13.30
C HIS A 117 -6.45 -8.40 -14.81
N PRO A 118 -6.79 -9.44 -15.59
CA PRO A 118 -7.04 -9.30 -17.04
C PRO A 118 -8.10 -8.25 -17.38
N GLU A 119 -9.15 -8.17 -16.57
CA GLU A 119 -10.26 -7.21 -16.74
C GLU A 119 -10.05 -5.87 -16.02
N LYS A 120 -8.91 -5.68 -15.33
CA LYS A 120 -8.59 -4.42 -14.60
C LYS A 120 -9.67 -3.96 -13.63
N LEU A 121 -10.23 -4.90 -12.86
CA LEU A 121 -11.35 -4.64 -11.94
C LEU A 121 -10.98 -3.65 -10.84
N ASP A 122 -11.84 -2.65 -10.60
CA ASP A 122 -11.70 -1.72 -9.49
C ASP A 122 -12.63 -2.10 -8.34
N ILE A 123 -12.17 -3.02 -7.50
CA ILE A 123 -12.95 -3.55 -6.38
C ILE A 123 -13.17 -2.54 -5.24
N THR A 124 -12.52 -1.37 -5.29
CA THR A 124 -12.81 -0.30 -4.34
C THR A 124 -14.16 0.37 -4.59
N GLN A 125 -14.76 0.14 -5.76
CA GLN A 125 -16.14 0.54 -6.05
C GLN A 125 -17.09 -0.50 -5.44
N ASP A 126 -18.05 -0.05 -4.65
CA ASP A 126 -18.97 -0.93 -3.93
C ASP A 126 -19.82 -1.78 -4.86
N GLU A 127 -20.23 -1.23 -6.00
CA GLU A 127 -21.04 -1.88 -7.02
C GLU A 127 -20.29 -3.08 -7.62
N VAL A 128 -19.00 -2.89 -7.94
CA VAL A 128 -18.12 -3.96 -8.44
C VAL A 128 -17.95 -5.05 -7.38
N SER A 129 -17.73 -4.67 -6.12
CA SER A 129 -17.61 -5.63 -5.02
C SER A 129 -18.90 -6.43 -4.81
N LYS A 130 -20.07 -5.79 -4.84
CA LYS A 130 -21.39 -6.45 -4.71
C LYS A 130 -21.66 -7.42 -5.86
N GLU A 131 -21.37 -7.02 -7.10
CA GLU A 131 -21.51 -7.88 -8.27
C GLU A 131 -20.61 -9.12 -8.17
N LEU A 132 -19.35 -8.95 -7.74
CA LEU A 132 -18.43 -10.07 -7.52
C LEU A 132 -18.93 -11.02 -6.44
N ILE A 133 -19.42 -10.49 -5.31
CA ILE A 133 -20.00 -11.30 -4.23
C ILE A 133 -21.18 -12.12 -4.76
N ALA A 134 -22.14 -11.49 -5.44
CA ALA A 134 -23.29 -12.18 -6.02
C ALA A 134 -22.86 -13.31 -6.98
N LYS A 135 -21.92 -13.01 -7.88
CA LYS A 135 -21.34 -13.98 -8.81
C LYS A 135 -20.71 -15.17 -8.08
N PHE A 136 -19.92 -14.95 -7.03
CA PHE A 136 -19.29 -16.05 -6.29
C PHE A 136 -20.30 -16.89 -5.51
N GLN A 137 -21.34 -16.26 -4.96
CA GLN A 137 -22.41 -16.98 -4.26
C GLN A 137 -23.22 -17.89 -5.19
N GLU A 138 -23.45 -17.46 -6.44
CA GLU A 138 -24.12 -18.28 -7.45
C GLU A 138 -23.24 -19.43 -7.96
N GLN A 139 -21.93 -19.23 -8.00
CA GLN A 139 -20.97 -20.23 -8.51
C GLN A 139 -20.78 -21.43 -7.60
N SER A 140 -20.88 -21.26 -6.27
CA SER A 140 -20.65 -22.35 -5.32
C SER A 140 -21.41 -22.17 -4.01
N SER A 141 -22.02 -23.26 -3.53
CA SER A 141 -22.61 -23.31 -2.19
C SER A 141 -21.57 -23.11 -1.09
N GLU A 142 -20.31 -23.49 -1.33
CA GLU A 142 -19.21 -23.29 -0.38
C GLU A 142 -18.93 -21.80 -0.20
N TYR A 143 -18.78 -21.05 -1.30
CA TYR A 143 -18.59 -19.60 -1.23
C TYR A 143 -19.78 -18.87 -0.62
N SER A 144 -21.00 -19.33 -0.90
CA SER A 144 -22.20 -18.79 -0.26
C SER A 144 -22.16 -18.97 1.27
N LEU A 145 -21.71 -20.14 1.74
CA LEU A 145 -21.57 -20.42 3.16
C LEU A 145 -20.43 -19.60 3.79
N ASP A 146 -19.26 -19.59 3.17
CA ASP A 146 -18.10 -18.82 3.63
C ASP A 146 -18.40 -17.33 3.77
N TYR A 147 -19.14 -16.75 2.80
CA TYR A 147 -19.53 -15.36 2.86
C TYR A 147 -20.54 -15.08 3.98
N LYS A 148 -21.47 -16.02 4.26
CA LYS A 148 -22.37 -15.89 5.42
C LYS A 148 -21.60 -15.92 6.73
N MET A 149 -20.60 -16.80 6.85
CA MET A 149 -19.73 -16.86 8.03
C MET A 149 -18.94 -15.56 8.22
N LEU A 150 -18.40 -15.01 7.13
CA LEU A 150 -17.76 -13.69 7.14
C LEU A 150 -18.71 -12.60 7.66
N LEU A 151 -19.94 -12.53 7.14
CA LEU A 151 -20.91 -11.54 7.59
C LEU A 151 -21.30 -11.73 9.07
N MET A 152 -21.42 -12.97 9.53
CA MET A 152 -21.69 -13.26 10.95
C MET A 152 -20.57 -12.75 11.84
N THR A 153 -19.30 -13.00 11.49
CA THR A 153 -18.15 -12.46 12.22
C THR A 153 -18.11 -10.93 12.21
N VAL A 154 -18.49 -10.30 11.10
CA VAL A 154 -18.60 -8.83 11.04
C VAL A 154 -19.68 -8.34 12.02
N LEU A 155 -20.85 -8.99 12.06
CA LEU A 155 -21.93 -8.63 13.00
C LEU A 155 -21.50 -8.82 14.47
N GLU A 156 -20.77 -9.88 14.80
CA GLU A 156 -20.21 -10.10 16.14
C GLU A 156 -19.22 -8.98 16.54
N ALA A 157 -18.41 -8.51 15.59
CA ALA A 157 -17.51 -7.38 15.81
C ALA A 157 -18.28 -6.06 16.03
N HIS A 158 -19.38 -5.84 15.29
CA HIS A 158 -20.29 -4.71 15.52
C HIS A 158 -20.86 -4.74 16.93
N GLU A 159 -21.40 -5.88 17.37
CA GLU A 159 -21.93 -6.04 18.72
C GLU A 159 -20.87 -5.77 19.79
N SER A 160 -19.66 -6.29 19.60
CA SER A 160 -18.54 -6.04 20.51
C SER A 160 -18.19 -4.55 20.63
N LEU A 161 -18.20 -3.81 19.52
CA LEU A 161 -17.98 -2.37 19.51
C LEU A 161 -19.09 -1.59 20.22
N GLU A 162 -20.35 -2.00 20.04
CA GLU A 162 -21.51 -1.35 20.68
C GLU A 162 -21.57 -1.61 22.18
N MET A 163 -21.15 -2.81 22.61
CA MET A 163 -21.21 -3.23 24.01
C MET A 163 -19.99 -2.83 24.84
N ALA A 164 -18.90 -2.41 24.19
CA ALA A 164 -17.72 -1.93 24.88
C ALA A 164 -18.02 -0.69 25.73
N ALA A 165 -17.49 -0.66 26.96
CA ALA A 165 -17.57 0.50 27.85
C ALA A 165 -16.25 1.29 27.86
N THR A 166 -15.14 0.60 27.57
CA THR A 166 -13.78 1.14 27.56
C THR A 166 -12.98 0.61 26.38
N GLU A 167 -11.90 1.29 26.01
CA GLU A 167 -10.97 0.80 24.97
C GLU A 167 -10.38 -0.58 25.32
N ALA A 168 -10.19 -0.86 26.61
CA ALA A 168 -9.65 -2.15 27.08
C ALA A 168 -10.59 -3.33 26.75
N ASP A 169 -11.90 -3.10 26.67
CA ASP A 169 -12.88 -4.13 26.30
C ASP A 169 -12.71 -4.58 24.83
N LEU A 170 -12.06 -3.74 24.00
CA LEU A 170 -11.81 -4.02 22.59
C LEU A 170 -10.47 -4.71 22.34
N GLU A 171 -9.60 -4.87 23.34
CA GLU A 171 -8.31 -5.56 23.18
C GLU A 171 -8.45 -6.97 22.60
N PRO A 172 -9.41 -7.82 23.05
CA PRO A 172 -9.62 -9.15 22.46
C PRO A 172 -10.04 -9.07 20.99
N LEU A 173 -10.99 -8.19 20.66
CA LEU A 173 -11.46 -7.98 19.29
C LEU A 173 -10.33 -7.49 18.38
N SER A 174 -9.51 -6.57 18.88
CA SER A 174 -8.33 -6.05 18.20
C SER A 174 -7.34 -7.17 17.90
N ALA A 175 -6.99 -7.98 18.89
CA ALA A 175 -6.03 -9.08 18.72
C ALA A 175 -6.53 -10.14 17.72
N GLU A 176 -7.81 -10.52 17.78
CA GLU A 176 -8.37 -11.46 16.83
C GLU A 176 -8.43 -10.88 15.40
N ASN A 177 -8.82 -9.62 15.25
CA ASN A 177 -8.89 -8.98 13.94
C ASN A 177 -7.49 -8.77 13.33
N ASP A 178 -6.48 -8.46 14.15
CA ASP A 178 -5.09 -8.38 13.70
C ASP A 178 -4.60 -9.74 13.15
N GLU A 179 -4.95 -10.85 13.80
CA GLU A 179 -4.62 -12.17 13.28
C GLU A 179 -5.37 -12.48 11.97
N ARG A 180 -6.66 -12.12 11.86
CA ARG A 180 -7.43 -12.27 10.62
C ARG A 180 -6.81 -11.47 9.46
N ILE A 181 -6.36 -10.24 9.71
CA ILE A 181 -5.64 -9.42 8.72
C ILE A 181 -4.36 -10.13 8.29
N ARG A 182 -3.57 -10.59 9.26
CA ARG A 182 -2.31 -11.29 8.99
C ARG A 182 -2.52 -12.56 8.17
N GLU A 183 -3.47 -13.40 8.52
CA GLU A 183 -3.82 -14.62 7.78
C GLU A 183 -4.23 -14.29 6.33
N SER A 184 -5.05 -13.25 6.14
CA SER A 184 -5.41 -12.76 4.81
C SER A 184 -4.20 -12.26 4.02
N GLU A 185 -3.26 -11.54 4.63
CA GLU A 185 -2.03 -11.11 3.97
C GLU A 185 -1.15 -12.31 3.57
N GLU A 186 -0.99 -13.30 4.46
CA GLU A 186 -0.25 -14.53 4.18
C GLU A 186 -0.89 -15.34 3.05
N LYS A 187 -2.22 -15.39 2.99
CA LYS A 187 -2.94 -16.06 1.91
C LYS A 187 -2.80 -15.33 0.59
N LEU A 188 -2.93 -14.00 0.58
CA LEU A 188 -2.69 -13.19 -0.62
C LEU A 188 -1.25 -13.34 -1.13
N ASP A 189 -0.25 -13.33 -0.26
CA ASP A 189 1.15 -13.54 -0.63
C ASP A 189 1.36 -14.88 -1.32
N LYS A 190 0.79 -15.97 -0.76
CA LYS A 190 0.81 -17.31 -1.37
C LYS A 190 0.09 -17.32 -2.73
N LEU A 191 -1.09 -16.71 -2.82
CA LEU A 191 -1.90 -16.67 -4.04
C LEU A 191 -1.18 -15.91 -5.19
N PHE A 192 -0.55 -14.77 -4.90
CA PHE A 192 0.22 -14.03 -5.90
C PHE A 192 1.47 -14.79 -6.37
N ARG A 193 2.08 -15.60 -5.50
CA ARG A 193 3.28 -16.40 -5.84
C ARG A 193 2.97 -17.73 -6.54
N THR A 194 1.71 -18.15 -6.59
CA THR A 194 1.31 -19.43 -7.18
C THR A 194 0.98 -19.26 -8.66
N GLU A 195 1.59 -20.07 -9.52
CA GLU A 195 1.30 -20.09 -10.96
C GLU A 195 0.48 -21.34 -11.33
N PRO A 196 -0.62 -21.21 -12.10
CA PRO A 196 -1.20 -19.96 -12.61
C PRO A 196 -1.89 -19.13 -11.52
N ILE A 197 -1.95 -17.80 -11.70
CA ILE A 197 -2.59 -16.89 -10.73
C ILE A 197 -4.09 -17.20 -10.64
N HIS A 198 -4.54 -17.57 -9.43
CA HIS A 198 -5.94 -17.86 -9.13
C HIS A 198 -6.72 -16.58 -8.78
N TRP A 199 -7.09 -15.80 -9.80
CA TRP A 199 -7.74 -14.49 -9.61
C TRP A 199 -9.02 -14.51 -8.77
N ASN A 200 -9.89 -15.51 -8.92
CA ASN A 200 -11.11 -15.62 -8.09
C ASN A 200 -10.77 -15.72 -6.60
N ALA A 201 -9.75 -16.50 -6.24
CA ALA A 201 -9.32 -16.63 -4.84
C ALA A 201 -8.74 -15.32 -4.31
N ILE A 202 -7.99 -14.57 -5.13
CA ILE A 202 -7.47 -13.24 -4.77
C ILE A 202 -8.62 -12.25 -4.56
N LEU A 203 -9.62 -12.24 -5.45
CA LEU A 203 -10.77 -11.35 -5.34
C LEU A 203 -11.56 -11.62 -4.05
N ILE A 204 -11.85 -12.89 -3.75
CA ILE A 204 -12.53 -13.30 -2.52
C ILE A 204 -11.73 -12.88 -1.28
N GLU A 205 -10.43 -13.16 -1.27
CA GLU A 205 -9.58 -12.79 -0.13
C GLU A 205 -9.47 -11.27 0.05
N THR A 206 -9.44 -10.52 -1.05
CA THR A 206 -9.37 -9.06 -0.98
C THR A 206 -10.67 -8.45 -0.46
N ILE A 207 -11.82 -9.00 -0.83
CA ILE A 207 -13.13 -8.60 -0.28
C ILE A 207 -13.17 -8.89 1.23
N ARG A 208 -12.72 -10.06 1.66
CA ARG A 208 -12.62 -10.40 3.09
C ARG A 208 -11.74 -9.39 3.84
N LEU A 209 -10.57 -9.07 3.27
CA LEU A 209 -9.65 -8.11 3.85
C LEU A 209 -10.25 -6.68 3.95
N LYS A 210 -11.18 -6.29 3.06
CA LYS A 210 -11.95 -5.04 3.20
C LYS A 210 -12.67 -5.01 4.54
N TYR A 211 -13.41 -6.07 4.88
CA TYR A 211 -14.15 -6.16 6.15
C TYR A 211 -13.23 -6.10 7.37
N TRP A 212 -12.10 -6.81 7.35
CA TRP A 212 -11.13 -6.78 8.45
C TRP A 212 -10.51 -5.39 8.65
N MET A 213 -10.20 -4.69 7.55
CA MET A 213 -9.73 -3.31 7.63
C MET A 213 -10.81 -2.35 8.13
N ASN A 214 -12.08 -2.59 7.80
CA ASN A 214 -13.19 -1.79 8.33
C ASN A 214 -13.34 -2.00 9.84
N ILE A 215 -13.27 -3.25 10.33
CA ILE A 215 -13.27 -3.53 11.78
C ILE A 215 -12.08 -2.86 12.47
N ALA A 216 -10.86 -2.95 11.92
CA ALA A 216 -9.68 -2.29 12.48
C ALA A 216 -9.86 -0.78 12.58
N ASN A 217 -10.47 -0.15 11.56
CA ASN A 217 -10.79 1.27 11.59
C ASN A 217 -11.85 1.58 12.66
N GLY A 218 -12.91 0.77 12.78
CA GLY A 218 -13.93 0.95 13.81
C GLY A 218 -13.39 0.85 15.23
N ILE A 219 -12.49 -0.10 15.50
CA ILE A 219 -11.80 -0.21 16.79
C ILE A 219 -10.97 1.04 17.07
N LYS A 220 -10.21 1.50 16.07
CA LYS A 220 -9.33 2.67 16.21
C LYS A 220 -10.10 3.98 16.39
N GLU A 221 -11.26 4.09 15.78
CA GLU A 221 -12.12 5.28 15.81
C GLU A 221 -13.18 5.23 16.93
N TRP A 222 -13.24 4.11 17.67
CA TRP A 222 -14.17 3.94 18.77
C TRP A 222 -13.86 4.93 19.90
N GLU A 223 -14.92 5.51 20.47
CA GLU A 223 -14.83 6.38 21.64
C GLU A 223 -16.05 6.16 22.56
N PRO A 224 -15.86 6.22 23.89
CA PRO A 224 -16.96 6.03 24.83
C PRO A 224 -18.11 7.01 24.59
N GLY A 225 -19.34 6.48 24.47
CA GLY A 225 -20.55 7.28 24.32
C GLY A 225 -20.78 7.90 22.93
N LYS A 226 -19.92 7.61 21.94
CA LYS A 226 -20.17 7.94 20.53
C LYS A 226 -20.85 6.77 19.80
N PRO A 227 -21.70 7.04 18.79
CA PRO A 227 -22.27 5.97 17.97
C PRO A 227 -21.16 5.27 17.18
N VAL A 228 -21.22 3.93 17.15
CA VAL A 228 -20.32 3.10 16.36
C VAL A 228 -20.73 3.19 14.89
N LEU A 229 -19.80 3.60 14.02
CA LEU A 229 -20.00 3.67 12.58
C LEU A 229 -18.93 2.82 11.89
N LEU A 230 -19.28 1.61 11.49
CA LEU A 230 -18.47 0.82 10.57
C LEU A 230 -18.97 1.08 9.14
N THR A 231 -18.11 1.60 8.28
CA THR A 231 -18.38 1.72 6.84
C THR A 231 -18.25 0.34 6.19
N HIS A 232 -19.18 -0.04 5.31
CA HIS A 232 -19.15 -1.32 4.58
C HIS A 232 -18.41 -1.23 3.24
#